data_AF-A0A1H3XI49-F1
#
_entry.id   AF-A0A1H3XI49-F1
#
_cell.length_a   1.000
_cell.length_b   1.000
_cell.length_c   1.000
_cell.angle_alpha   90.00
_cell.angle_beta   90.00
_cell.angle_gamma   90.00
#
_symmetry.space_group_name_H-M   'P 1'
#
loop_
_entity.id
_entity.type
_entity.pdbx_description
1 polymer ?
#
loop_
_entity_poly.entity_id
_entity_poly.type
_entity_poly.pdbx_seq_one_letter_code
_entity_poly.pdbx_strand_id
1 'polypeptide(L)'
;MNATKTNEVTRTEPWWRFPLLWMVLAGPAVVVVASFVTLWLAMRSPDPVIAEDYYRQGIEINKTLADKKLMPALTGRNHAATPADDVPAPKR
;
A
#
# COMPACT_ATOMS: atom_id res chain seq x y z
N MET A 1 -10.24 53.36 58.91
CA MET A 1 -11.10 52.91 57.79
C MET A 1 -10.32 51.83 57.08
N ASN A 2 -10.64 50.56 57.33
CA ASN A 2 -9.80 49.43 56.99
C ASN A 2 -10.62 48.60 56.00
N ALA A 3 -10.30 48.69 54.72
CA ALA A 3 -11.04 47.98 53.68
C ALA A 3 -10.83 46.46 53.82
N THR A 4 -11.90 45.75 54.14
CA THR A 4 -11.97 44.29 54.05
C THR A 4 -11.92 43.90 52.57
N LYS A 5 -10.81 43.30 52.13
CA LYS A 5 -10.76 42.65 50.82
C LYS A 5 -11.57 41.36 50.88
N THR A 6 -12.77 41.38 50.32
CA THR A 6 -13.58 40.18 50.09
C THR A 6 -12.78 39.24 49.19
N ASN A 7 -12.48 38.04 49.70
CA ASN A 7 -11.84 36.99 48.91
C ASN A 7 -12.85 36.49 47.89
N GLU A 8 -12.60 36.78 46.61
CA GLU A 8 -13.44 36.32 45.52
C GLU A 8 -13.17 34.83 45.30
N VAL A 9 -14.16 33.99 45.58
CA VAL A 9 -14.10 32.57 45.27
C VAL A 9 -14.21 32.43 43.75
N THR A 10 -13.07 32.34 43.08
CA THR A 10 -13.01 32.02 41.65
C THR A 10 -13.58 30.62 41.45
N ARG A 11 -14.80 30.57 40.93
CA ARG A 11 -15.48 29.31 40.62
C ARG A 11 -14.85 28.74 39.36
N THR A 12 -13.92 27.79 39.52
CA THR A 12 -13.26 27.14 38.39
C THR A 12 -14.29 26.29 37.64
N GLU A 13 -14.54 26.60 36.37
CA GLU A 13 -15.37 25.74 35.54
C GLU A 13 -14.62 24.43 35.22
N PRO A 14 -15.35 23.31 35.05
CA PRO A 14 -14.71 22.06 34.68
C PRO A 14 -13.98 22.13 33.33
N TRP A 15 -12.77 21.59 33.28
CA TRP A 15 -11.84 21.71 32.16
C TRP A 15 -12.38 21.22 30.80
N TRP A 16 -13.32 20.27 30.79
CA TRP A 16 -13.93 19.74 29.57
C TRP A 16 -14.89 20.70 28.88
N ARG A 17 -15.30 21.79 29.54
CA ARG A 17 -16.17 22.82 28.94
C ARG A 17 -15.44 23.79 28.03
N PHE A 18 -14.11 23.86 28.09
CA PHE A 18 -13.35 24.81 27.29
C PHE A 18 -13.14 24.28 25.86
N PRO A 19 -13.69 24.93 24.81
CA PRO A 19 -13.56 24.47 23.43
C PRO A 19 -12.10 24.50 22.93
N LEU A 20 -11.27 25.39 23.48
CA LEU A 20 -9.85 25.48 23.15
C LEU A 20 -9.09 24.18 23.50
N LEU A 21 -9.47 23.52 24.61
CA LEU A 21 -8.85 22.27 25.02
C LEU A 21 -9.13 21.15 24.00
N TRP A 22 -10.35 21.10 23.48
CA TRP A 22 -10.70 20.17 22.41
C TRP A 22 -9.97 20.46 21.11
N MET A 23 -9.76 21.73 20.75
CA MET A 23 -8.98 22.10 19.57
C MET A 23 -7.52 21.60 19.66
N VAL A 24 -6.90 21.72 20.83
CA VAL A 24 -5.53 21.23 21.05
C VAL A 24 -5.47 19.71 21.08
N LEU A 25 -6.44 19.05 21.73
CA LEU A 25 -6.47 17.59 21.84
C LEU A 25 -6.88 16.90 20.53
N ALA A 26 -7.67 17.58 19.69
CA ALA A 26 -8.16 17.03 18.42
C ALA A 26 -7.01 16.67 17.47
N GLY A 27 -5.96 17.49 17.37
CA GLY A 27 -4.81 17.20 16.50
C GLY A 27 -4.16 15.84 16.79
N PRO A 28 -3.65 15.62 18.01
CA PRO A 28 -3.09 14.32 18.40
C PRO A 28 -4.11 13.18 18.32
N ALA A 29 -5.37 13.40 18.72
CA ALA A 29 -6.40 12.37 18.66
C ALA A 29 -6.66 11.87 17.22
N VAL A 30 -6.70 12.78 16.25
CA VAL A 30 -6.86 12.44 14.83
C VAL A 30 -5.69 11.59 14.33
N VAL A 31 -4.45 11.91 14.71
CA VAL A 31 -3.26 11.13 14.29
C VAL A 31 -3.31 9.71 14.86
N VAL A 32 -3.73 9.55 16.12
CA VAL A 32 -3.91 8.22 16.72
C VAL A 32 -4.97 7.41 15.97
N VAL A 33 -6.12 8.02 15.64
CA VAL A 33 -7.15 7.33 14.84
C VAL A 33 -6.61 6.96 13.45
N ALA A 34 -5.90 7.87 12.78
CA ALA A 34 -5.32 7.63 11.46
C ALA A 34 -4.29 6.48 11.47
N SER A 35 -3.48 6.34 12.52
CA SER A 35 -2.51 5.24 12.62
C SER A 35 -3.20 3.88 12.73
N PHE A 36 -4.30 3.79 13.49
CA PHE A 36 -5.10 2.57 13.55
C PHE A 36 -5.79 2.26 12.22
N VAL A 37 -6.28 3.27 11.49
CA VAL A 37 -6.84 3.08 10.15
C VAL A 37 -5.78 2.51 9.20
N THR A 38 -4.56 3.07 9.20
CA THR A 38 -3.45 2.56 8.39
C THR A 38 -3.07 1.12 8.78
N LEU A 39 -3.02 0.82 10.08
CA LEU A 39 -2.76 -0.54 10.57
C LEU A 39 -3.84 -1.51 10.11
N TRP A 40 -5.11 -1.11 10.20
CA TRP A 40 -6.22 -1.92 9.71
C TRP A 40 -6.11 -2.18 8.22
N LEU A 41 -5.76 -1.17 7.43
CA LEU A 41 -5.55 -1.29 5.98
C LEU A 41 -4.43 -2.31 5.67
N ALA A 42 -3.32 -2.22 6.41
CA ALA A 42 -2.19 -3.12 6.25
C ALA A 42 -2.53 -4.59 6.59
N MET A 43 -3.39 -4.82 7.58
CA MET A 43 -3.86 -6.19 7.91
C MET A 43 -4.91 -6.71 6.93
N ARG A 44 -5.77 -5.82 6.41
CA ARG A 44 -6.89 -6.18 5.53
C ARG A 44 -6.43 -6.53 4.12
N SER A 45 -5.43 -5.82 3.61
CA SER A 45 -4.94 -5.93 2.25
C SER A 45 -3.45 -6.22 2.27
N PRO A 46 -3.03 -7.49 2.41
CA PRO A 46 -1.63 -7.86 2.26
C PRO A 46 -1.21 -7.50 0.83
N ASP A 47 -0.24 -6.60 0.69
CA ASP A 47 0.42 -6.34 -0.59
C ASP A 47 1.19 -7.62 -0.96
N PRO A 48 0.76 -8.38 -1.98
CA PRO A 48 1.39 -9.65 -2.30
C PRO A 48 2.83 -9.39 -2.73
N VAL A 49 3.76 -9.78 -1.85
CA VAL A 49 5.19 -9.75 -2.15
C VAL A 49 5.40 -10.59 -3.40
N ILE A 50 6.06 -10.00 -4.41
CA ILE A 50 6.38 -10.62 -5.70
C ILE A 50 6.73 -12.10 -5.48
N ALA A 51 5.94 -13.01 -6.09
CA ALA A 51 6.12 -14.43 -5.92
C ALA A 51 7.59 -14.82 -6.16
N GLU A 52 8.13 -15.75 -5.36
CA GLU A 52 9.52 -16.22 -5.47
C GLU A 52 9.90 -16.62 -6.90
N ASP A 53 8.89 -17.08 -7.65
CA ASP A 53 9.03 -17.52 -9.03
C ASP A 53 9.06 -16.39 -10.06
N TYR A 54 8.82 -15.13 -9.70
CA TYR A 54 8.94 -13.99 -10.62
C TYR A 54 10.37 -13.85 -11.16
N TYR A 55 11.36 -14.11 -10.29
CA TYR A 55 12.76 -14.08 -10.71
C TYR A 55 13.09 -15.27 -11.61
N ARG A 56 12.53 -16.46 -11.31
CA ARG A 56 12.65 -17.63 -12.19
C ARG A 56 11.98 -17.40 -13.54
N GLN A 57 10.77 -16.85 -13.57
CA GLN A 57 10.07 -16.48 -14.79
C GLN A 57 10.87 -15.48 -15.62
N GLY A 58 11.46 -14.46 -15.00
CA GLY A 58 12.31 -13.49 -15.71
C GLY A 58 13.52 -14.13 -16.40
N ILE A 59 14.17 -15.09 -15.73
CA ILE A 59 15.31 -15.83 -16.29
C ILE A 59 14.87 -16.81 -17.38
N GLU A 60 13.76 -17.53 -17.18
CA GLU A 60 13.21 -18.49 -18.15
C GLU A 60 12.68 -17.82 -19.42
N ILE A 61 12.07 -16.63 -19.30
CA ILE A 61 11.69 -15.80 -20.45
C ILE A 61 12.91 -15.47 -21.29
N ASN A 62 14.05 -15.12 -20.67
CA ASN A 62 15.25 -14.80 -21.43
C ASN A 62 15.83 -16.03 -22.16
N LYS A 63 15.71 -17.22 -21.56
CA LYS A 63 16.13 -18.48 -22.18
C LYS A 63 15.27 -18.86 -23.39
N THR A 64 13.95 -18.79 -23.24
CA THR A 64 13.00 -19.06 -24.35
C THR A 64 13.08 -18.02 -25.46
N LEU A 65 13.38 -16.75 -25.13
CA LEU A 65 13.65 -15.69 -26.11
C LEU A 65 14.97 -15.90 -26.85
N ALA A 66 16.02 -16.38 -26.16
CA ALA A 66 17.29 -16.73 -26.80
C ALA A 66 17.11 -17.91 -27.78
N ASP A 67 16.38 -18.95 -27.37
CA ASP A 67 16.06 -20.09 -28.24
C ASP A 67 15.24 -19.66 -29.46
N LYS A 68 14.27 -18.74 -29.27
CA LYS A 68 13.52 -18.11 -30.38
C LYS A 68 14.40 -17.24 -31.28
N LYS A 69 15.42 -16.54 -30.75
CA LYS A 69 16.38 -15.74 -31.55
C LYS A 69 17.30 -16.60 -32.42
N LEU A 70 17.55 -17.85 -32.03
CA LEU A 70 18.35 -18.80 -32.81
C LEU A 70 17.52 -19.51 -33.89
N MET A 71 16.20 -19.31 -33.93
CA MET A 71 15.37 -19.85 -35.00
C MET A 71 15.77 -19.24 -36.35
N PRO A 72 15.90 -20.05 -37.42
CA PRO A 72 16.19 -19.54 -38.76
C PRO A 72 15.21 -18.44 -39.15
N ALA A 73 15.70 -17.34 -39.73
CA ALA A 73 14.90 -16.16 -40.03
C ALA A 73 13.64 -16.46 -40.87
N LEU A 74 13.71 -17.45 -41.77
CA LEU A 74 12.57 -17.96 -42.55
C LEU A 74 11.49 -18.60 -41.66
N THR A 75 11.90 -19.41 -40.69
CA THR A 75 11.03 -20.09 -39.72
C THR A 75 10.42 -19.08 -38.74
N GLY A 76 11.21 -18.12 -38.25
CA GLY A 76 10.73 -17.06 -37.35
C GLY A 76 9.65 -16.17 -37.98
N ARG A 77 9.78 -15.82 -39.27
CA ARG A 77 8.76 -15.03 -39.98
C ARG A 77 7.47 -15.81 -40.19
N ASN A 78 7.56 -17.10 -40.48
CA ASN A 78 6.39 -17.95 -40.68
C ASN A 78 5.63 -18.22 -39.37
N HIS A 79 6.35 -18.38 -38.25
CA HIS A 79 5.73 -18.59 -36.94
C HIS A 79 5.16 -17.32 -36.28
N ALA A 80 5.58 -16.13 -36.69
CA ALA A 80 5.02 -14.87 -36.16
C ALA A 80 3.56 -14.62 -36.60
N ALA A 81 3.13 -15.25 -37.69
CA ALA A 81 1.78 -15.12 -38.24
C ALA A 81 0.88 -16.32 -37.89
N THR A 82 1.40 -17.36 -37.23
CA THR A 82 0.64 -18.54 -36.82
C THR A 82 0.01 -18.27 -35.44
N PRO A 83 -1.32 -18.33 -35.27
CA PRO A 83 -1.97 -18.29 -33.96
C PRO A 83 -1.43 -19.38 -33.03
N ALA A 84 -1.37 -19.10 -31.72
CA ALA A 84 -0.79 -20.03 -30.74
C ALA A 84 -1.50 -21.40 -30.72
N ASP A 85 -2.78 -21.43 -31.09
CA ASP A 85 -3.64 -22.61 -31.13
C ASP A 85 -3.31 -23.57 -32.30
N ASP A 86 -2.61 -23.08 -33.34
CA ASP A 86 -2.26 -23.85 -34.54
C ASP A 86 -0.84 -24.44 -34.47
N VAL A 87 -0.12 -24.25 -33.35
CA VAL A 87 1.22 -24.81 -33.17
C VAL A 87 1.10 -26.27 -32.70
N PRO A 88 1.61 -27.25 -33.45
CA PRO A 88 1.50 -28.66 -33.08
C PRO A 88 2.25 -28.94 -31.77
N ALA A 89 1.61 -29.70 -30.88
CA ALA A 89 2.20 -30.09 -29.60
C ALA A 89 3.51 -30.87 -29.81
N PRO A 90 4.55 -30.62 -28.98
CA PRO A 90 5.82 -31.31 -29.11
C PRO A 90 5.63 -32.82 -28.91
N LYS A 91 6.11 -33.63 -29.87
CA LYS A 91 6.18 -35.09 -29.70
C LYS A 91 7.20 -35.40 -28.61
N ARG A 92 6.75 -36.12 -27.58
CA ARG A 92 7.60 -36.71 -26.54
C ARG A 92 8.51 -37.79 -27.10
#